data_AF-A0A4Y2QSN4-F1
#
_entry.id   AF-A0A4Y2QSN4-F1
#
_cell.length_a   1.000
_cell.length_b   1.000
_cell.length_c   1.000
_cell.angle_alpha   90.00
_cell.angle_beta   90.00
_cell.angle_gamma   90.00
#
_symmetry.space_group_name_H-M   'P 1'
#
loop_
_entity.id
_entity.type
_entity.pdbx_description
1 polymer ?
#
loop_
_entity_poly.entity_id
_entity_poly.type
_entity_poly.pdbx_seq_one_letter_code
_entity_poly.pdbx_strand_id
1 'polypeptide(L)'
;MDTRGKIHYKEKQKFKMHVKRAKGSGWRKFCTTASNAYGKHYKAEFRKTIFPTQISHHFDKYPKGSLRDMAEHVLEQLFDPPEDPTIYTGFPSSLSNDKFFNNQEISLVIRHLPKGKAPGYDRIDNLILKILHQ
;
A
#
# COMPACT_ATOMS: atom_id res chain seq x y z
N MET A 1 -33.88 10.74 25.75
CA MET A 1 -33.54 9.35 25.37
C MET A 1 -34.33 8.39 26.25
N ASP A 2 -35.18 7.59 25.63
CA ASP A 2 -35.99 6.53 26.27
C ASP A 2 -35.11 5.50 27.00
N THR A 3 -35.65 4.89 28.05
CA THR A 3 -35.00 3.88 28.91
C THR A 3 -34.49 2.70 28.09
N ARG A 4 -35.24 2.27 27.06
CA ARG A 4 -34.79 1.23 26.10
C ARG A 4 -33.56 1.67 25.30
N GLY A 5 -33.51 2.94 24.88
CA GLY A 5 -32.36 3.51 24.18
C GLY A 5 -31.09 3.53 25.03
N LYS A 6 -31.22 3.84 26.32
CA LYS A 6 -30.11 3.81 27.29
C LYS A 6 -29.57 2.38 27.50
N ILE A 7 -30.46 1.39 27.60
CA ILE A 7 -30.08 -0.02 27.75
C ILE A 7 -29.36 -0.51 26.48
N HIS A 8 -29.95 -0.28 25.31
CA HIS A 8 -29.35 -0.68 24.02
C HIS A 8 -27.96 -0.05 23.82
N TYR A 9 -27.78 1.23 24.17
CA TYR A 9 -26.48 1.88 24.10
C TYR A 9 -25.44 1.20 25.00
N LYS A 10 -25.79 0.90 26.26
CA LYS A 10 -24.89 0.19 27.19
C LYS A 10 -24.49 -1.18 26.68
N GLU A 11 -25.44 -1.97 26.18
CA GLU A 11 -25.15 -3.31 25.62
C GLU A 11 -24.28 -3.23 24.36
N LYS A 12 -24.51 -2.24 23.49
CA LYS A 12 -23.66 -1.99 22.32
C LYS A 12 -22.21 -1.66 22.70
N GLN A 13 -21.98 -0.91 23.77
CA GLN A 13 -20.61 -0.62 24.24
C GLN A 13 -19.94 -1.86 24.82
N LYS A 14 -20.66 -2.67 25.60
CA LYS A 14 -20.15 -3.96 26.10
C LYS A 14 -19.76 -4.90 24.96
N PHE A 15 -20.59 -5.00 23.93
CA PHE A 15 -20.30 -5.80 22.74
C PHE A 15 -19.04 -5.30 22.01
N LYS A 16 -18.93 -3.99 21.75
CA LYS A 16 -17.73 -3.40 21.13
C LYS A 16 -16.46 -3.69 21.92
N MET A 17 -16.54 -3.64 23.25
CA MET A 17 -15.40 -3.97 24.12
C MET A 17 -14.99 -5.43 23.98
N HIS A 18 -15.95 -6.37 23.96
CA HIS A 18 -15.67 -7.79 23.75
C HIS A 18 -15.02 -8.05 22.40
N VAL A 19 -15.53 -7.45 21.32
CA VAL A 19 -14.95 -7.59 19.98
C VAL A 19 -13.51 -7.06 19.94
N LYS A 20 -13.24 -5.89 20.54
CA LYS A 20 -11.88 -5.34 20.60
C LYS A 20 -10.93 -6.27 21.36
N ARG A 21 -11.36 -6.80 22.51
CA ARG A 21 -10.57 -7.75 23.30
C ARG A 21 -10.29 -9.04 22.52
N ALA A 22 -11.32 -9.63 21.91
CA ALA A 22 -11.20 -10.86 21.13
C ALA A 22 -10.27 -10.70 19.93
N LYS A 23 -10.37 -9.58 19.20
CA LYS A 23 -9.46 -9.25 18.09
C LYS A 23 -8.02 -9.10 18.57
N GLY A 24 -7.80 -8.36 19.66
CA GLY A 24 -6.47 -8.17 20.23
C GLY A 24 -5.84 -9.49 20.72
N SER A 25 -6.61 -10.32 21.42
CA SER A 25 -6.13 -11.64 21.87
C SER A 25 -5.88 -12.60 20.72
N GLY A 26 -6.73 -12.57 19.68
CA GLY A 26 -6.57 -13.39 18.47
C GLY A 26 -5.29 -13.02 17.71
N TRP A 27 -5.08 -11.72 17.48
CA TRP A 27 -3.85 -11.22 16.86
C TRP A 27 -2.61 -11.54 17.68
N ARG A 28 -2.66 -11.34 19.00
CA ARG A 28 -1.54 -11.68 19.88
C ARG A 28 -1.20 -13.17 19.78
N LYS A 29 -2.20 -14.05 19.85
CA LYS A 29 -2.02 -15.50 19.75
C LYS A 29 -1.42 -15.88 18.39
N PHE A 30 -1.97 -15.34 17.30
CA PHE A 30 -1.46 -15.56 15.95
C PHE A 30 0.03 -15.18 15.84
N CYS A 31 0.40 -13.99 16.30
CA CYS A 31 1.79 -13.53 16.29
C CYS A 31 2.71 -14.36 17.20
N THR A 32 2.24 -14.83 18.36
CA THR A 32 3.09 -15.62 19.27
C THR A 32 3.24 -17.08 18.86
N THR A 33 2.25 -17.65 18.17
CA THR A 33 2.27 -19.07 17.75
C THR A 33 2.93 -19.26 16.38
N ALA A 34 3.00 -18.22 15.56
CA ALA A 34 3.74 -18.29 14.30
C ALA A 34 5.24 -18.47 14.56
N SER A 35 5.87 -19.47 13.92
CA SER A 35 7.32 -19.70 14.00
C SER A 35 8.15 -18.50 13.55
N ASN A 36 7.54 -17.62 12.74
CA ASN A 36 8.04 -16.30 12.40
C ASN A 36 6.95 -15.25 12.68
N ALA A 37 6.86 -14.81 13.94
CA ALA A 37 5.87 -13.84 14.47
C ALA A 37 5.62 -12.61 13.60
N TYR A 38 6.63 -12.23 12.82
CA TYR A 38 6.59 -11.22 11.80
C TYR A 38 7.21 -11.84 10.55
N GLY A 39 6.39 -12.27 9.60
CA GLY A 39 6.83 -13.00 8.40
C GLY A 39 8.02 -12.34 7.69
N LYS A 40 8.71 -13.10 6.82
CA LYS A 40 9.92 -12.62 6.10
C LYS A 40 9.75 -11.21 5.51
N HIS A 41 8.57 -10.93 4.96
CA HIS A 41 8.19 -9.63 4.40
C HIS A 41 8.19 -8.49 5.44
N TYR A 42 7.59 -8.67 6.62
CA TYR A 42 7.60 -7.64 7.67
C TYR A 42 9.02 -7.37 8.20
N LYS A 43 9.84 -8.40 8.33
CA LYS A 43 11.24 -8.22 8.73
C LYS A 43 12.07 -7.55 7.62
N ALA A 44 11.84 -7.88 6.35
CA ALA A 44 12.53 -7.25 5.22
C ALA A 44 12.21 -5.76 5.10
N GLU A 45 10.96 -5.36 5.40
CA GLU A 45 10.50 -3.99 5.22
C GLU A 45 10.78 -3.10 6.44
N PHE A 46 10.72 -3.65 7.66
CA PHE A 46 10.83 -2.86 8.90
C PHE A 46 12.12 -3.09 9.71
N ARG A 47 12.82 -4.22 9.53
CA ARG A 47 14.17 -4.38 10.08
C ARG A 47 15.16 -4.03 8.98
N LYS A 48 15.82 -2.89 9.19
CA LYS A 48 16.95 -2.28 8.48
C LYS A 48 18.19 -3.19 8.29
N THR A 49 18.03 -4.49 8.06
CA THR A 49 19.16 -5.40 7.90
C THR A 49 19.80 -5.30 6.52
N ILE A 50 19.10 -4.77 5.53
CA ILE A 50 19.66 -4.50 4.21
C ILE A 50 19.20 -3.10 3.81
N PHE A 51 20.10 -2.12 3.94
CA PHE A 51 19.87 -0.83 3.31
C PHE A 51 19.84 -1.03 1.79
N PRO A 52 19.06 -0.25 1.01
CA PRO A 52 19.08 -0.34 -0.44
C PRO A 52 20.49 -0.27 -1.04
N THR A 53 21.40 0.47 -0.38
CA THR A 53 22.82 0.59 -0.72
C THR A 53 23.65 -0.68 -0.49
N GLN A 54 23.17 -1.61 0.33
CA GLN A 54 23.83 -2.87 0.69
C GLN A 54 23.28 -4.07 -0.08
N ILE A 55 22.21 -3.90 -0.87
CA ILE A 55 21.61 -4.96 -1.67
C ILE A 55 22.65 -5.59 -2.62
N SER A 56 23.50 -4.76 -3.23
CA SER A 56 24.59 -5.21 -4.12
C SER A 56 25.65 -6.07 -3.44
N HIS A 57 25.84 -5.94 -2.13
CA HIS A 57 26.87 -6.66 -1.37
C HIS A 57 26.42 -8.08 -0.98
N HIS A 58 25.15 -8.42 -1.20
CA HIS A 58 24.57 -9.72 -0.84
C HIS A 58 24.56 -10.73 -1.99
N PHE A 59 24.92 -10.31 -3.20
CA PHE A 59 25.04 -11.19 -4.36
C PHE A 59 26.46 -11.73 -4.45
N ASP A 60 26.59 -13.06 -4.61
CA ASP A 60 27.87 -13.79 -4.58
C ASP A 60 28.88 -13.33 -5.65
N LYS A 61 28.42 -12.57 -6.64
CA LYS A 61 29.23 -11.90 -7.65
C LYS A 61 29.04 -10.40 -7.52
N TYR A 62 30.08 -9.68 -7.09
CA TYR A 62 30.16 -8.25 -7.42
C TYR A 62 30.15 -8.13 -8.94
N PRO A 63 29.14 -7.47 -9.55
CA PRO A 63 29.15 -7.23 -10.98
C PRO A 63 30.33 -6.31 -11.25
N LYS A 64 31.37 -6.81 -11.90
CA LYS A 64 32.46 -5.97 -12.40
C LYS A 64 31.88 -5.19 -13.58
N GLY A 65 31.54 -3.93 -13.39
CA GLY A 65 30.88 -3.12 -14.40
C GLY A 65 30.52 -1.72 -13.91
N SER A 66 29.85 -0.96 -14.78
CA SER A 66 29.29 0.36 -14.46
C SER A 66 28.15 0.24 -13.43
N LEU A 67 27.72 1.38 -12.86
CA LEU A 67 26.56 1.43 -11.96
C LEU A 67 25.29 0.84 -12.58
N ARG A 68 25.16 0.95 -13.91
CA ARG A 68 24.03 0.39 -14.65
C ARG A 68 24.06 -1.14 -14.67
N ASP A 69 25.22 -1.72 -14.96
CA ASP A 69 25.38 -3.18 -14.99
C ASP A 69 25.14 -3.79 -13.60
N MET A 70 25.53 -3.07 -12.54
CA MET A 70 25.21 -3.46 -11.17
C MET A 70 23.71 -3.39 -10.88
N ALA A 71 23.02 -2.33 -11.31
CA ALA A 71 21.58 -2.21 -11.13
C ALA A 71 20.80 -3.29 -11.88
N GLU A 72 21.21 -3.60 -13.12
CA GLU A 72 20.62 -4.67 -13.93
C GLU A 72 20.80 -6.04 -13.27
N HIS A 73 22.00 -6.35 -12.77
CA HIS A 73 22.24 -7.60 -12.04
C HIS A 73 21.38 -7.76 -10.78
N VAL A 74 21.17 -6.67 -10.03
CA VAL A 74 20.29 -6.67 -8.85
C VAL A 74 18.84 -6.93 -9.26
N LEU A 75 18.38 -6.33 -10.37
CA LEU A 75 17.01 -6.53 -10.86
C LEU A 75 16.78 -7.97 -11.31
N GLU A 76 17.72 -8.57 -12.04
CA GLU A 76 17.64 -9.98 -12.48
C GLU A 76 17.62 -10.98 -11.32
N GLN A 77 18.33 -10.67 -10.22
CA GLN A 77 18.35 -11.54 -9.04
C GLN A 77 17.10 -11.39 -8.16
N LEU A 78 16.50 -10.20 -8.10
CA LEU A 78 15.33 -9.93 -7.26
C LEU A 78 14.00 -10.27 -7.93
N PHE A 79 13.97 -10.23 -9.26
CA PHE A 79 12.77 -10.45 -10.04
C PHE A 79 13.05 -11.51 -11.11
N ASP A 80 12.28 -12.59 -11.08
CA ASP A 80 12.27 -13.52 -12.19
C ASP A 80 11.78 -12.78 -13.44
N PRO A 81 12.48 -12.88 -14.58
CA PRO A 81 11.95 -12.37 -15.82
C PRO A 81 10.61 -13.08 -16.11
N PRO A 82 9.62 -12.37 -16.68
CA PRO A 82 8.36 -12.99 -17.03
C PRO A 82 8.62 -14.12 -18.04
N GLU A 83 7.84 -15.21 -17.96
CA GLU A 83 7.89 -16.30 -18.95
C GLU A 83 7.61 -15.79 -20.38
N ASP A 84 6.82 -14.73 -20.48
CA ASP A 84 6.51 -14.05 -21.74
C ASP A 84 6.94 -12.57 -21.69
N PRO A 85 7.98 -12.17 -22.44
CA PRO A 85 8.44 -10.79 -22.50
C PRO A 85 7.40 -9.82 -23.11
N THR A 86 6.35 -10.34 -23.76
CA THR A 86 5.30 -9.51 -24.35
C THR A 86 4.28 -8.98 -23.33
N ILE A 87 4.29 -9.49 -22.09
CA ILE A 87 3.41 -9.01 -21.00
C ILE A 87 3.63 -7.52 -20.72
N TYR A 88 4.85 -7.03 -20.87
CA TYR A 88 5.17 -5.60 -20.67
C TYR A 88 5.01 -4.74 -21.93
N THR A 89 4.97 -5.35 -23.12
CA THR A 89 4.70 -4.64 -24.38
C THR A 89 3.22 -4.63 -24.74
N GLY A 90 2.41 -5.46 -24.07
CA GLY A 90 0.96 -5.54 -24.20
C GLY A 90 0.23 -4.37 -23.55
N PHE A 91 0.71 -3.13 -23.74
CA PHE A 91 -0.22 -2.02 -23.68
C PHE A 91 -1.01 -2.06 -24.98
N PRO A 92 -2.34 -2.29 -24.97
CA PRO A 92 -3.12 -2.12 -26.18
C PRO A 92 -2.94 -0.68 -26.63
N SER A 93 -2.27 -0.49 -27.76
CA SER A 93 -2.04 0.80 -28.43
C SER A 93 -3.36 1.48 -28.85
N SER A 94 -4.50 0.85 -28.58
CA SER A 94 -5.84 1.39 -28.71
C SER A 94 -6.49 1.51 -27.33
N LEU A 95 -6.02 2.43 -26.49
CA LEU A 95 -6.97 3.09 -25.61
C LEU A 95 -7.92 3.83 -26.55
N SER A 96 -9.18 3.38 -26.52
CA SER A 96 -10.28 3.78 -27.37
C SER A 96 -10.41 5.30 -27.47
N ASN A 97 -11.18 5.75 -28.45
CA ASN A 97 -11.67 7.11 -28.65
C ASN A 97 -12.51 7.64 -27.46
N ASP A 98 -12.06 7.43 -26.23
CA ASP A 98 -12.70 7.90 -25.03
C ASP A 98 -12.57 9.42 -25.02
N LYS A 99 -13.73 10.05 -24.91
CA LYS A 99 -13.84 11.49 -24.88
C LYS A 99 -13.01 12.01 -23.71
N PHE A 100 -12.13 12.96 -23.98
CA PHE A 100 -11.41 13.68 -22.93
C PHE A 100 -12.39 14.27 -21.92
N PHE A 101 -12.03 14.21 -20.64
CA PHE A 101 -12.80 14.85 -19.58
C PHE A 101 -12.92 16.35 -19.85
N ASN A 102 -14.14 16.88 -19.73
CA ASN A 102 -14.36 18.30 -19.82
C ASN A 102 -14.05 18.98 -18.46
N ASN A 103 -13.81 20.30 -18.48
CA ASN A 103 -13.47 21.04 -17.27
C ASN A 103 -14.56 20.98 -16.18
N GLN A 104 -15.83 20.85 -16.55
CA GLN A 104 -16.94 20.71 -15.58
C GLN A 104 -16.93 19.35 -14.90
N GLU A 105 -16.61 18.27 -15.63
CA GLU A 105 -16.45 16.92 -15.08
C GLU A 105 -15.27 16.88 -14.10
N ILE A 106 -14.14 17.47 -14.47
CA ILE A 106 -12.97 17.59 -13.60
C ILE A 106 -13.32 18.39 -12.33
N SER A 107 -13.99 19.53 -12.50
CA SER A 107 -14.48 20.36 -11.38
C SER A 107 -15.41 19.57 -10.45
N LEU A 108 -16.31 18.77 -11.03
CA LEU A 108 -17.26 17.96 -10.28
C LEU A 108 -16.54 16.88 -9.48
N VAL A 109 -15.58 16.17 -10.08
CA VAL A 109 -14.78 15.15 -9.38
C VAL A 109 -14.01 15.78 -8.21
N ILE A 110 -13.26 16.86 -8.45
CA ILE A 110 -12.45 17.51 -7.43
C ILE A 110 -13.33 18.04 -6.29
N ARG A 111 -14.49 18.63 -6.59
CA ARG A 111 -15.43 19.12 -5.57
C ARG A 111 -15.93 18.00 -4.66
N HIS A 112 -16.16 16.81 -5.21
CA HIS A 112 -16.70 15.66 -4.46
C HIS A 112 -15.65 14.77 -3.79
N LEU A 113 -14.34 15.07 -3.91
CA LEU A 113 -13.30 14.31 -3.20
C LEU A 113 -13.54 14.32 -1.67
N PRO A 114 -13.39 13.19 -0.97
CA PRO A 114 -13.59 13.14 0.47
C PRO A 114 -12.51 13.94 1.21
N LYS A 115 -12.93 14.78 2.16
CA LYS A 115 -12.02 15.49 3.08
C LYS A 115 -11.57 14.57 4.21
N GLY A 116 -10.34 14.71 4.69
CA GLY A 116 -9.82 13.95 5.83
C GLY A 116 -9.43 12.50 5.51
N LYS A 117 -9.19 12.18 4.24
CA LYS A 117 -8.47 10.95 3.86
C LYS A 117 -6.97 11.21 3.98
N ALA A 118 -6.21 10.14 4.26
CA ALA A 118 -4.76 10.24 4.26
C ALA A 118 -4.25 10.52 2.83
N PRO A 119 -3.15 11.27 2.67
CA PRO A 119 -2.50 11.47 1.38
C PRO A 119 -2.07 10.16 0.72
N GLY A 120 -1.98 10.18 -0.61
CA GLY A 120 -1.45 9.07 -1.39
C GLY A 120 0.06 8.87 -1.21
N TYR A 121 0.65 7.95 -1.98
CA TYR A 121 2.10 7.73 -2.00
C TYR A 121 2.88 8.98 -2.43
N ASP A 122 2.27 9.78 -3.31
CA ASP A 122 2.72 11.10 -3.75
C ASP A 122 2.69 12.17 -2.64
N ARG A 123 2.11 11.86 -1.47
CA ARG A 123 1.91 12.76 -0.32
C ARG A 123 1.00 13.95 -0.61
N ILE A 124 0.17 13.88 -1.66
CA ILE A 124 -0.77 14.94 -2.01
C ILE A 124 -2.11 14.66 -1.31
N ASP A 125 -2.60 15.63 -0.53
CA ASP A 125 -3.91 15.57 0.12
C ASP A 125 -5.00 16.08 -0.84
N ASN A 126 -6.18 15.43 -0.81
CA ASN A 126 -7.39 15.90 -1.49
C ASN A 126 -7.74 17.36 -1.15
N LEU A 127 -7.39 17.83 0.05
CA LEU A 127 -7.56 19.23 0.45
C LEU A 127 -6.74 20.18 -0.43
N ILE A 128 -5.50 19.81 -0.77
CA ILE A 128 -4.62 20.61 -1.62
C ILE A 128 -5.23 20.72 -3.02
N LEU A 129 -5.70 19.60 -3.58
CA LEU A 129 -6.36 19.57 -4.89
C LEU A 129 -7.59 20.49 -4.93
N LYS A 130 -8.39 20.52 -3.85
CA LYS A 130 -9.56 21.41 -3.75
C LYS A 130 -9.21 22.88 -3.62
N ILE A 131 -8.06 23.22 -3.04
CA ILE A 131 -7.60 24.62 -2.90
C ILE A 131 -7.04 25.12 -4.23
N LEU A 132 -6.27 24.30 -4.93
CA LEU A 132 -5.65 24.66 -6.21
C LEU A 132 -6.65 24.79 -7.36
N HIS A 133 -7.75 24.02 -7.29
CA HIS A 133 -8.81 24.03 -8.30
C HIS A 133 -9.94 25.03 -7.95
N GLN A 134 -9.65 26.08 -7.18
CA GLN A 134 -10.63 27.16 -6.94
C GLN A 134 -10.84 28.05 -8.16
#